data_AF-A0A355FTP0-F1
#
_entry.id   AF-A0A355FTP0-F1
#
_cell.length_a   1.000
_cell.length_b   1.000
_cell.length_c   1.000
_cell.angle_alpha   90.00
_cell.angle_beta   90.00
_cell.angle_gamma   90.00
#
_symmetry.space_group_name_H-M   'P 1'
#
loop_
_entity.id
_entity.type
_entity.pdbx_description
1 polymer ?
#
loop_
_entity_poly.entity_id
_entity_poly.type
_entity_poly.pdbx_seq_one_letter_code
_entity_poly.pdbx_strand_id
1 'polypeptide(L)' 'MQWLDEDFADSCDFALIGLSSHLPPHRISWELNQRLEWHFRFNHVLEIPQRSGSSSHAIFRFEAQEDSGHR' A
#
# COMPACT_ATOMS: atom_id res chain seq x y z
N MET A 1 28.13 -0.17 28.85
CA MET A 1 27.07 -0.61 27.92
C MET A 1 26.94 0.49 26.88
N GLN A 2 27.48 0.27 25.68
CA GLN A 2 27.57 1.27 24.61
C GLN A 2 27.07 0.61 23.31
N TRP A 3 25.81 0.16 23.33
CA TRP A 3 25.18 -0.67 22.28
C TRP A 3 23.80 -0.13 21.87
N LEU A 4 23.60 1.18 21.97
CA LEU A 4 22.32 1.85 21.64
C LEU A 4 22.53 3.15 20.84
N ASP A 5 23.61 3.25 20.06
CA ASP A 5 23.89 4.42 19.21
C ASP A 5 23.76 4.14 17.70
N GLU A 6 23.38 2.92 17.29
CA GLU A 6 23.01 2.66 15.90
C GLU A 6 21.49 2.77 15.79
N ASP A 7 21.05 3.84 15.12
CA ASP A 7 19.65 4.01 14.75
C ASP A 7 19.24 2.77 13.95
N PHE A 8 18.28 1.99 14.45
CA PHE A 8 17.86 0.72 13.83
C PHE A 8 17.48 0.93 12.35
N ALA A 9 17.05 2.13 12.00
CA ALA A 9 16.77 2.57 10.63
C ALA A 9 18.01 2.55 9.71
N ASP A 10 19.21 2.87 10.21
CA ASP A 10 20.45 2.84 9.43
C ASP A 10 20.94 1.41 9.18
N SER A 11 20.59 0.47 10.08
CA SER A 11 20.96 -0.95 9.96
C SER A 11 20.10 -1.74 8.97
N CYS A 12 18.98 -1.16 8.55
CA CYS A 12 18.00 -1.83 7.72
C CYS A 12 17.88 -1.09 6.39
N ASP A 13 18.31 -1.73 5.31
CA ASP A 13 18.24 -1.22 3.95
C ASP A 13 16.79 -1.29 3.42
N PHE A 14 15.89 -0.50 4.01
CA PHE A 14 14.51 -0.34 3.56
C PHE A 14 14.18 1.12 3.29
N ALA A 15 13.40 1.36 2.23
CA ALA A 15 12.81 2.66 1.98
C ALA A 15 11.56 2.84 2.85
N LEU A 16 11.57 3.78 3.80
CA LEU A 16 10.36 4.14 4.55
C LEU A 16 9.37 4.87 3.64
N ILE A 17 8.22 4.26 3.38
CA ILE A 17 7.13 4.88 2.62
C ILE A 17 6.12 5.47 3.61
N GLY A 18 6.13 6.79 3.75
CA GLY A 18 5.10 7.51 4.50
C GLY A 18 3.77 7.51 3.76
N LEU A 19 2.84 6.63 4.13
CA LEU A 19 1.46 6.65 3.63
C LEU A 19 0.61 7.49 4.59
N SER A 20 0.11 8.63 4.13
CA SER A 20 -0.74 9.48 4.98
C SER A 20 -2.22 9.12 4.80
N SER A 21 -2.92 8.93 5.92
CA SER A 21 -4.33 8.49 5.97
C SER A 21 -5.34 9.51 5.45
N HIS A 22 -4.93 10.76 5.27
CA HIS A 22 -5.79 11.81 4.70
C HIS A 22 -5.90 11.71 3.17
N LEU A 23 -5.03 10.92 2.52
CA LEU A 23 -5.05 10.76 1.08
C LEU A 23 -6.21 9.83 0.67
N PRO A 24 -6.95 10.16 -0.39
CA PRO A 24 -7.98 9.28 -0.92
C PRO A 24 -7.40 7.89 -1.30
N PRO A 25 -8.19 6.81 -1.20
CA PRO A 25 -7.69 5.45 -1.46
C PRO A 25 -7.00 5.26 -2.82
N HIS A 26 -7.48 5.95 -3.87
CA HIS A 26 -6.87 5.90 -5.21
C HIS A 26 -5.46 6.50 -5.24
N ARG A 27 -5.18 7.50 -4.41
CA ARG A 27 -3.86 8.13 -4.31
C ARG A 27 -2.90 7.19 -3.59
N ILE A 28 -3.36 6.53 -2.53
CA ILE A 28 -2.58 5.51 -1.82
C ILE A 28 -2.21 4.36 -2.76
N SER A 29 -3.17 3.82 -3.51
CA SER A 29 -2.88 2.75 -4.48
C SER A 29 -1.91 3.19 -5.57
N TRP A 30 -2.00 4.45 -6.02
CA TRP A 30 -1.09 4.99 -7.03
C TRP A 30 0.35 5.08 -6.52
N GLU A 31 0.56 5.63 -5.32
CA GLU A 31 1.89 5.71 -4.68
C GLU A 31 2.50 4.31 -4.47
N LEU A 32 1.70 3.36 -3.98
CA LEU A 32 2.13 1.97 -3.78
C LEU A 32 2.56 1.32 -5.09
N ASN A 33 1.80 1.52 -6.18
CA ASN A 33 2.15 0.99 -7.48
C ASN A 33 3.43 1.62 -8.05
N GLN A 34 3.65 2.92 -7.85
CA GLN A 34 4.84 3.61 -8.33
C GLN A 34 6.11 3.18 -7.58
N ARG A 35 6.01 2.91 -6.28
CA ARG A 35 7.19 2.61 -5.46
C ARG A 35 7.52 1.13 -5.35
N LEU A 36 6.51 0.27 -5.42
CA LEU A 36 6.67 -1.16 -5.14
C LEU A 36 6.31 -2.05 -6.34
N GLU A 37 5.87 -1.45 -7.46
CA GLU A 37 5.44 -2.17 -8.66
C GLU A 37 4.36 -3.23 -8.36
N TRP A 38 3.53 -2.99 -7.35
CA TRP A 38 2.49 -3.93 -6.90
C TRP A 38 1.25 -3.94 -7.80
N HIS A 39 1.20 -3.16 -8.89
CA HIS A 39 0.15 -3.23 -9.92
C HIS A 39 -1.30 -3.34 -9.41
N PHE A 40 -1.65 -2.64 -8.33
CA PHE A 40 -3.00 -2.63 -7.81
C PHE A 40 -3.97 -1.92 -8.74
N ARG A 41 -5.08 -2.58 -9.07
CA ARG A 41 -6.24 -1.99 -9.73
C ARG A 41 -7.40 -1.85 -8.78
N PHE A 42 -8.12 -0.74 -8.93
CA PHE A 42 -9.41 -0.58 -8.26
C PHE A 42 -10.36 -1.69 -8.71
N ASN A 43 -11.08 -2.29 -7.75
CA ASN A 43 -12.05 -3.34 -8.04
C ASN A 43 -13.48 -2.88 -7.74
N HIS A 44 -13.79 -2.57 -6.47
CA HIS A 44 -15.10 -2.07 -6.05
C HIS A 44 -15.00 -1.38 -4.69
N VAL A 45 -16.11 -0.77 -4.27
CA VAL A 45 -16.30 -0.26 -2.91
C VAL A 45 -17.20 -1.23 -2.14
N LEU A 46 -16.75 -1.65 -0.97
CA LEU A 46 -17.51 -2.47 -0.04
C LEU A 46 -18.15 -1.57 1.02
N GLU A 47 -19.48 -1.56 1.06
CA GLU A 47 -20.24 -0.91 2.14
C GLU A 47 -20.53 -1.94 3.23
N ILE A 48 -19.99 -1.69 4.42
CA ILE A 48 -20.20 -2.55 5.58
C ILE A 48 -21.15 -1.83 6.54
N PRO A 49 -22.35 -2.36 6.80
CA PRO A 49 -23.25 -1.81 7.81
C PRO A 49 -22.63 -1.99 9.20
N GLN A 50 -22.66 -0.92 10.00
CA GLN A 50 -22.18 -0.89 11.38
C GLN A 50 -23.32 -0.56 12.34
N ARG A 51 -23.11 -0.80 13.63
CA ARG A 51 -24.10 -0.45 14.68
C ARG A 51 -24.47 1.04 14.70
N SER A 52 -23.63 1.92 14.15
CA SER A 52 -23.85 3.39 14.11
C SER A 52 -23.61 3.99 12.71
N GLY A 53 -24.07 3.32 11.65
CA GLY A 53 -24.01 3.84 10.28
C GLY A 53 -23.48 2.80 9.30
N SER A 54 -22.76 3.24 8.26
CA SER A 54 -22.03 2.36 7.35
C SER A 54 -20.58 2.85 7.22
N SER A 55 -19.68 1.91 6.96
CA SER A 55 -18.30 2.21 6.57
C SER A 55 -18.06 1.78 5.13
N SER A 56 -17.46 2.67 4.35
CA SER A 56 -17.13 2.46 2.95
C SER A 56 -15.65 2.12 2.80
N HIS A 57 -15.34 1.02 2.11
CA HIS A 57 -13.98 0.52 1.93
C HIS A 57 -13.67 0.32 0.45
N ALA A 58 -12.71 1.06 -0.09
CA ALA A 58 -12.25 0.83 -1.46
C ALA A 58 -11.34 -0.41 -1.52
N ILE A 59 -11.71 -1.39 -2.35
CA ILE A 59 -10.99 -2.65 -2.53
C ILE A 59 -10.17 -2.57 -3.82
N PHE A 60 -8.88 -2.87 -3.70
CA PHE A 60 -7.95 -2.98 -4.82
C PHE A 60 -7.48 -4.44 -4.95
N ARG A 61 -7.28 -4.90 -6.18
CA ARG A 61 -6.71 -6.23 -6.47
C ARG A 61 -5.33 -6.09 -7.08
N PHE A 62 -4.42 -6.95 -6.64
CA PHE A 62 -3.15 -7.18 -7.31
C PHE A 62 -3.42 -7.81 -8.68
N GLU A 63 -2.91 -7.21 -9.74
CA GLU A 63 -2.83 -7.84 -11.06
C GLU A 63 -1.38 -8.27 -11.27
N ALA A 64 -1.15 -9.59 -11.31
CA ALA A 64 0.13 -10.08 -11.78
C ALA A 64 0.33 -9.56 -13.21
N GLN A 65 1.46 -8.92 -13.49
CA GLN A 65 1.88 -8.78 -14.87
C GLN A 65 2.06 -10.20 -15.40
N GLU A 66 1.15 -10.63 -16.27
CA GLU A 66 1.45 -11.76 -17.14
C GLU A 66 2.68 -11.33 -17.93
N ASP A 67 3.80 -11.98 -17.63
CA ASP A 67 5.03 -11.87 -18.40
C ASP A 67 4.65 -12.40 -19.79
N SER A 68 4.25 -11.50 -20.68
CA SER A 68 3.85 -11.84 -22.03
C SER A 68 5.12 -12.25 -22.76
N GLY A 69 5.53 -13.49 -22.55
CA GLY A 69 6.63 -14.16 -23.20
C GLY A 69 6.42 -14.09 -24.69
N HIS A 70 6.96 -13.05 -25.30
CA HIS A 70 7.18 -12.95 -26.73
C HIS A 70 8.67 -13.17 -26.95
N ARG A 71 9.04 -14.44 -27.13
CA ARG A 71 10.17 -14.86 -27.97
C ARG A 71 9.99 -16.32 -28.39
#